data_AF-A0A9Q0NFE3-F1
#
_entry.id   AF-A0A9Q0NFE3-F1
#
_cell.length_a   1.000
_cell.length_b   1.000
_cell.length_c   1.000
_cell.angle_alpha   90.00
_cell.angle_beta   90.00
_cell.angle_gamma   90.00
#
_symmetry.space_group_name_H-M   'P 1'
#
loop_
_entity.id
_entity.type
_entity.pdbx_description
1 polymer ?
#
loop_
_entity_poly.entity_id
_entity_poly.type
_entity_poly.pdbx_seq_one_letter_code
_entity_poly.pdbx_strand_id
1 'polypeptide(L)'
;MHENIEIFLNRCRACAAFQENMEKMVELFCEKNVSEMFTNCTSLEISSHDYLPSRICFQCYENLTNLNKFRQGCLNSDRFLREQV
;
A
#
# COMPACT_ATOMS: atom_id res chain seq x y z
N MET A 1 4.32 -28.08 7.47
CA MET A 1 3.33 -27.01 7.76
C MET A 1 3.96 -25.62 7.81
N HIS A 2 5.23 -25.48 8.23
CA HIS A 2 5.95 -24.20 8.25
C HIS A 2 6.21 -23.58 6.85
N GLU A 3 6.50 -24.42 5.85
CA GLU A 3 6.81 -24.00 4.47
C GLU A 3 5.68 -23.20 3.79
N ASN A 4 4.42 -23.54 4.11
CA ASN A 4 3.25 -22.85 3.55
C ASN A 4 3.08 -21.42 4.10
N ILE A 5 3.56 -21.17 5.32
CA ILE A 5 3.44 -19.86 5.98
C ILE A 5 4.46 -18.89 5.37
N GLU A 6 5.70 -19.32 5.14
CA GLU A 6 6.71 -18.50 4.47
C GLU A 6 6.32 -18.16 3.03
N ILE A 7 5.80 -19.12 2.27
CA ILE A 7 5.29 -18.89 0.91
C ILE A 7 4.13 -17.89 0.91
N PHE A 8 3.29 -17.92 1.94
CA PHE A 8 2.20 -16.98 2.09
C PHE A 8 2.69 -15.57 2.42
N LEU A 9 3.64 -15.43 3.33
CA LEU A 9 4.21 -14.13 3.74
C LEU A 9 5.08 -13.49 2.64
N ASN A 10 5.63 -14.29 1.73
CA ASN A 10 6.34 -13.81 0.54
C ASN A 10 5.41 -13.33 -0.59
N ARG A 11 4.18 -12.93 -0.27
CA ARG A 11 3.23 -12.37 -1.23
C ARG A 11 3.07 -10.87 -1.03
N CYS A 12 2.87 -10.15 -2.13
CA CYS A 12 2.49 -8.75 -2.08
C CYS A 12 1.11 -8.59 -1.43
N ARG A 13 1.00 -7.72 -0.43
CA ARG A 13 -0.27 -7.40 0.24
C ARG A 13 -1.33 -6.82 -0.71
N ALA A 14 -0.90 -6.13 -1.77
CA ALA A 14 -1.80 -5.46 -2.71
C ALA A 14 -2.30 -6.37 -3.84
N CYS A 15 -1.43 -7.22 -4.41
CA CYS A 15 -1.76 -8.03 -5.59
C CYS A 15 -1.67 -9.54 -5.37
N ALA A 16 -1.31 -10.00 -4.16
CA ALA A 16 -1.10 -11.40 -3.79
C ALA A 16 -0.04 -12.16 -4.61
N ALA A 17 0.69 -11.49 -5.51
CA ALA A 17 1.77 -12.08 -6.29
C ALA A 17 2.91 -12.51 -5.37
N PHE A 18 3.40 -13.73 -5.57
CA PHE A 18 4.59 -14.24 -4.88
C PHE A 18 5.83 -13.47 -5.32
N GLN A 19 6.74 -13.23 -4.38
CA GLN A 19 8.00 -12.54 -4.61
C GLN A 19 9.14 -13.45 -4.15
N GLU A 20 9.98 -13.89 -5.09
CA GLU A 20 11.17 -14.70 -4.79
C GLU A 20 12.21 -13.90 -4.00
N ASN A 21 12.29 -12.59 -4.27
CA ASN A 21 13.23 -11.69 -3.60
C ASN A 21 12.49 -10.64 -2.76
N MET A 22 12.51 -10.85 -1.45
CA MET A 22 11.87 -10.00 -0.45
C MET A 22 12.56 -8.64 -0.24
N GLU A 23 13.82 -8.47 -0.66
CA GLU A 23 14.54 -7.19 -0.60
C GLU A 23 13.98 -6.16 -1.60
N LYS A 24 13.21 -6.63 -2.60
CA LYS A 24 12.52 -5.78 -3.58
C LYS A 24 11.11 -5.37 -3.16
N MET A 25 10.74 -5.63 -1.91
CA MET A 25 9.44 -5.27 -1.38
C MET A 25 9.55 -4.16 -0.35
N VAL A 26 8.50 -3.35 -0.28
CA VAL A 26 8.38 -2.19 0.59
C VAL A 26 7.53 -2.57 1.79
N GLU A 27 8.02 -2.31 3.00
CA GLU A 27 7.29 -2.55 4.26
C GLU A 27 6.17 -1.52 4.45
N LEU A 28 4.93 -1.97 4.65
CA LEU A 28 3.78 -1.09 4.85
C LEU A 28 3.87 -0.30 6.16
N PHE A 29 4.40 -0.91 7.22
CA PHE A 29 4.36 -0.37 8.58
C PHE A 29 5.68 0.24 9.07
N CYS A 30 6.78 0.03 8.35
CA CYS A 30 8.09 0.63 8.67
C CYS A 30 8.39 1.85 7.80
N GLU A 31 7.91 1.85 6.55
CA GLU A 31 8.13 2.96 5.64
C GLU A 31 7.16 4.10 5.89
N LYS A 32 7.69 5.32 5.88
CA LYS A 32 6.94 6.52 6.25
C LYS A 32 5.74 6.71 5.33
N ASN A 33 4.56 6.85 5.92
CA ASN A 33 3.27 7.14 5.27
C ASN A 33 2.76 6.04 4.30
N VAL A 34 3.44 4.90 4.13
CA VAL A 34 3.00 3.90 3.14
C VAL A 34 1.68 3.25 3.56
N SER A 35 1.52 2.89 4.84
CA SER A 35 0.27 2.36 5.38
C SER A 35 -0.90 3.36 5.29
N GLU A 36 -0.63 4.64 5.58
CA GLU A 36 -1.60 5.71 5.46
C GLU A 36 -2.01 5.93 4.01
N MET A 37 -1.05 5.99 3.08
CA MET A 37 -1.31 6.08 1.64
C MET A 37 -2.19 4.92 1.17
N PHE A 38 -1.85 3.69 1.59
CA PHE A 38 -2.61 2.49 1.24
C PHE A 38 -4.07 2.61 1.67
N THR A 39 -4.30 2.93 2.95
CA THR A 39 -5.63 3.09 3.53
C THR A 39 -6.41 4.21 2.83
N ASN A 40 -5.80 5.39 2.67
CA ASN A 40 -6.43 6.56 2.07
C ASN A 40 -6.80 6.38 0.59
N CYS A 41 -6.03 5.57 -0.16
CA CYS A 41 -6.26 5.36 -1.58
C CYS A 41 -7.19 4.19 -1.89
N THR A 42 -7.26 3.18 -1.01
CA THR A 42 -8.04 1.96 -1.25
C THR A 42 -9.28 1.84 -0.37
N SER A 43 -9.37 2.66 0.70
CA SER A 43 -10.35 2.53 1.78
C SER A 43 -10.28 1.20 2.54
N LEU A 44 -9.19 0.43 2.38
CA LEU A 44 -8.96 -0.81 3.11
C LEU A 44 -8.17 -0.51 4.39
N GLU A 45 -8.72 -0.94 5.52
CA GLU A 45 -8.00 -0.94 6.79
C GLU A 45 -6.94 -2.05 6.80
N ILE A 46 -5.74 -1.73 7.30
CA ILE A 46 -4.64 -2.67 7.43
C ILE A 46 -4.07 -2.61 8.84
N SER A 47 -3.60 -3.75 9.35
CA SER A 47 -3.04 -3.87 10.69
C SER A 47 -1.78 -4.72 10.67
N SER A 48 -0.79 -4.39 11.49
CA SER A 48 0.38 -5.27 11.69
C SER A 48 0.02 -6.58 12.42
N HIS A 49 -1.22 -6.72 12.90
CA HIS A 49 -1.71 -7.87 13.67
C HIS A 49 -2.77 -8.69 12.91
N ASP A 50 -2.98 -8.46 11.61
CA ASP A 50 -4.00 -9.18 10.83
C ASP A 50 -3.50 -10.51 10.22
N TYR A 51 -2.26 -10.89 10.50
CA TYR A 51 -1.61 -12.10 9.98
C TYR A 51 -1.51 -12.19 8.46
N LEU A 52 -1.71 -11.08 7.74
CA LEU A 52 -1.54 -10.98 6.30
C LEU A 52 -0.16 -10.40 5.97
N PRO A 53 0.30 -10.47 4.71
CA PRO A 53 1.60 -9.92 4.34
C PRO A 53 1.74 -8.44 4.71
N SER A 54 2.90 -8.08 5.28
CA SER A 54 3.22 -6.71 5.70
C SER A 54 3.91 -5.88 4.61
N ARG A 55 4.17 -6.48 3.44
CA ARG A 55 4.94 -5.87 2.36
C ARG A 55 4.16 -5.78 1.07
N ILE A 56 4.50 -4.78 0.25
CA ILE A 56 4.04 -4.66 -1.13
C ILE A 56 5.22 -4.75 -2.10
N CYS A 57 5.02 -5.36 -3.26
CA CYS A 57 6.05 -5.35 -4.30
C CYS A 57 6.25 -3.93 -4.86
N PHE A 58 7.42 -3.67 -5.44
CA PHE A 58 7.79 -2.35 -5.97
C PHE A 58 6.74 -1.80 -6.96
N GLN A 59 6.22 -2.63 -7.86
CA GLN A 59 5.19 -2.21 -8.83
C GLN A 59 3.92 -1.69 -8.13
N CYS A 60 3.47 -2.37 -7.06
CA CYS A 60 2.32 -1.92 -6.29
C CYS A 60 2.62 -0.65 -5.50
N TYR A 61 3.85 -0.49 -5.01
CA TYR A 61 4.29 0.74 -4.35
C TYR A 61 4.33 1.95 -5.30
N GLU A 62 4.83 1.78 -6.52
CA GLU A 62 4.80 2.82 -7.55
C GLU A 62 3.36 3.23 -7.90
N ASN A 63 2.48 2.24 -8.11
CA ASN A 63 1.07 2.48 -8.38
C ASN A 63 0.40 3.22 -7.21
N LEU A 64 0.67 2.81 -5.97
CA LEU A 64 0.15 3.47 -4.78
C LEU A 64 0.63 4.92 -4.67
N THR A 65 1.90 5.17 -4.98
CA THR A 65 2.49 6.51 -4.98
C THR A 65 1.82 7.41 -6.03
N ASN A 66 1.60 6.89 -7.24
CA ASN A 66 0.92 7.63 -8.30
C ASN A 66 -0.54 7.90 -7.94
N LEU A 67 -1.23 6.92 -7.36
CA LEU A 67 -2.61 7.07 -6.90
C LEU A 67 -2.73 8.09 -5.76
N ASN A 68 -1.80 8.09 -4.79
CA ASN A 68 -1.78 9.09 -3.73
C ASN A 68 -1.52 10.50 -4.28
N LYS A 69 -0.59 10.68 -5.22
CA LYS A 69 -0.37 11.97 -5.89
C LYS A 69 -1.64 12.47 -6.59
N PHE A 70 -2.31 11.59 -7.33
CA PHE A 70 -3.59 11.90 -7.97
C PHE A 70 -4.65 12.33 -6.94
N ARG A 71 -4.82 11.54 -5.87
CA ARG A 71 -5.74 11.84 -4.76
C ARG A 71 -5.46 13.21 -4.14
N GLN A 72 -4.20 13.53 -3.84
CA GLN A 72 -3.83 14.86 -3.31
C GLN A 72 -4.17 15.98 -4.29
N GLY A 73 -3.95 15.77 -5.60
CA GLY A 73 -4.38 16.70 -6.64
C GLY A 73 -5.89 16.96 -6.62
N CYS A 74 -6.70 15.91 -6.53
CA CYS A 74 -8.16 16.03 -6.42
C CYS A 74 -8.59 16.79 -5.17
N LEU A 75 -8.02 16.48 -4.00
CA LEU A 75 -8.35 17.16 -2.75
C LEU A 75 -8.01 18.65 -2.78
N ASN A 76 -6.85 19.00 -3.33
CA ASN A 76 -6.45 20.40 -3.49
C ASN A 76 -7.38 21.14 -4.47
N SER A 77 -7.75 20.49 -5.57
CA SER A 77 -8.69 21.06 -6.56
C SER A 77 -10.08 21.25 -5.96
N ASP A 78 -10.62 20.26 -5.23
CA ASP A 78 -11.94 20.35 -4.60
C ASP A 78 -11.97 21.49 -3.56
N ARG A 79 -10.93 21.60 -2.71
CA ARG A 79 -10.79 22.72 -1.77
C ARG A 79 -10.81 24.07 -2.49
N PHE A 80 -9.97 24.23 -3.53
CA PHE A 80 -9.92 25.47 -4.30
C PHE A 80 -11.28 25.84 -4.92
N LEU A 81 -11.95 24.87 -5.54
CA LEU A 81 -13.24 25.10 -6.21
C LEU A 81 -14.35 25.48 -5.20
N ARG A 82 -14.34 24.90 -4.00
CA ARG A 82 -15.30 25.25 -2.93
C ARG A 82 -15.10 26.64 -2.36
N GLU A 83 -13.89 27.19 -2.43
CA GLU A 83 -13.60 28.57 -2.01
C GLU A 83 -14.08 29.60 -3.05
N GLN A 84 -14.49 29.17 -4.25
CA GLN A 84 -15.01 30.05 -5.30
C GLN A 84 -16.54 30.19 -5.32
N VAL A 85 -17.27 29.47 -4.46
CA VAL A 85 -18.75 29.47 -4.40
C VAL A 85 -19.29 30.08 -3.12
#